data_AF-A0A1K1N303-F1
#
_entry.id   AF-A0A1K1N303-F1
#
_cell.length_a   1.000
_cell.length_b   1.000
_cell.length_c   1.000
_cell.angle_alpha   90.00
_cell.angle_beta   90.00
_cell.angle_gamma   90.00
#
_symmetry.space_group_name_H-M   'P 1'
#
loop_
_entity.id
_entity.type
_entity.pdbx_description
1 polymer ?
#
loop_
_entity_poly.entity_id
_entity_poly.type
_entity_poly.pdbx_seq_one_letter_code
_entity_poly.pdbx_strand_id
1 'polypeptide(L)'
;MKKVISLFVFLLLLNSCNKDSQELFNLIEQSENTDTDNTDLDTDEDGISDDDENNDGTDPLKADTDNDGVDDGDEKKDGTNPLKADTDDDNIDDGTEKSDGTDPLNPDSDDDNVNDGVEKNDGTDPLNVDSDDDGLNDGQEKTNETDPLEEDTDGDGVLDGTELTDNTDPTENCSFLLNSQTVTTSNEWNILDCDNDGINNITEVNTGTDPLVVNEEIVKSPILGTWSLVSATIDNGTASTVVNNQTYPLEYTASSENESSTATFTEDPNKILSTGEYTTVIQFNFLGKDYTETITSESPLTSGDWNINNNTLELNANEIVDGNYTIISLTETSLVLQTEVNRIIQTGGVDLDTKGTLVITMIKEQ
;
A
#
# COMPACT_ATOMS: atom_id res chain seq x y z
N MET A 1 -24.27 -26.15 38.65
CA MET A 1 -24.65 -27.10 39.72
C MET A 1 -24.56 -28.51 39.15
N LYS A 2 -23.82 -29.40 39.83
CA LYS A 2 -23.29 -30.71 39.40
C LYS A 2 -24.29 -31.71 38.79
N LYS A 3 -23.80 -32.56 37.87
CA LYS A 3 -24.04 -34.02 37.64
C LYS A 3 -23.40 -34.41 36.28
N VAL A 4 -22.21 -35.00 36.14
CA VAL A 4 -21.79 -36.40 36.39
C VAL A 4 -22.86 -37.44 36.07
N ILE A 5 -22.67 -38.23 35.00
CA ILE A 5 -22.44 -39.69 35.04
C ILE A 5 -22.41 -40.24 33.60
N SER A 6 -21.34 -41.00 33.35
CA SER A 6 -21.03 -41.86 32.22
C SER A 6 -22.01 -43.04 32.08
N LEU A 7 -22.11 -43.56 30.85
CA LEU A 7 -22.28 -44.98 30.49
C LEU A 7 -23.68 -45.54 30.15
N PHE A 8 -23.64 -46.42 29.13
CA PHE A 8 -24.58 -47.49 28.74
C PHE A 8 -25.67 -47.21 27.70
N VAL A 9 -25.23 -47.28 26.43
CA VAL A 9 -25.61 -48.29 25.42
C VAL A 9 -26.76 -49.24 25.80
N PHE A 10 -27.80 -49.13 24.98
CA PHE A 10 -28.65 -50.17 24.39
C PHE A 10 -29.39 -51.18 25.28
N LEU A 11 -30.71 -51.07 25.13
CA LEU A 11 -31.79 -51.90 25.59
C LEU A 11 -31.95 -53.15 24.69
N LEU A 12 -32.00 -54.36 25.27
CA LEU A 12 -32.85 -55.52 24.88
C LEU A 12 -32.43 -56.75 25.70
N LEU A 13 -33.00 -56.93 26.90
CA LEU A 13 -34.17 -57.78 27.23
C LEU A 13 -33.88 -59.29 27.40
N LEU A 14 -33.93 -59.68 28.68
CA LEU A 14 -34.62 -60.85 29.27
C LEU A 14 -34.10 -62.26 28.94
N ASN A 15 -33.47 -62.92 29.92
CA ASN A 15 -34.17 -63.90 30.76
C ASN A 15 -33.35 -64.39 31.96
N SER A 16 -34.10 -64.95 32.90
CA SER A 16 -33.76 -65.28 34.28
C SER A 16 -32.58 -66.23 34.50
N CYS A 17 -31.82 -65.91 35.56
CA CYS A 17 -31.29 -66.81 36.59
C CYS A 17 -30.09 -67.73 36.25
N ASN A 18 -28.92 -67.22 36.65
CA ASN A 18 -27.97 -67.91 37.54
C ASN A 18 -27.22 -69.14 36.98
N LYS A 19 -25.99 -68.93 36.50
CA LYS A 19 -24.75 -69.40 37.15
C LYS A 19 -23.54 -69.16 36.25
N ASP A 20 -22.43 -68.91 36.93
CA ASP A 20 -21.05 -69.09 36.48
C ASP A 20 -20.51 -68.16 35.37
N SER A 21 -19.72 -67.22 35.87
CA SER A 21 -18.65 -66.46 35.23
C SER A 21 -17.52 -67.35 34.66
N GLN A 22 -17.85 -68.40 33.90
CA GLN A 22 -16.89 -69.28 33.22
C GLN A 22 -17.22 -69.56 31.74
N GLU A 23 -18.29 -68.99 31.16
CA GLU A 23 -18.50 -69.04 29.70
C GLU A 23 -18.05 -67.76 28.96
N LEU A 24 -17.79 -66.66 29.67
CA LEU A 24 -17.13 -65.46 29.11
C LEU A 24 -15.62 -65.63 28.92
N PHE A 25 -15.04 -66.70 29.47
CA PHE A 25 -13.63 -67.04 29.30
C PHE A 25 -13.37 -68.02 28.14
N ASN A 26 -14.42 -68.51 27.47
CA ASN A 26 -14.31 -69.34 26.26
C ASN A 26 -14.65 -68.59 24.96
N LEU A 27 -14.81 -67.26 25.03
CA LEU A 27 -14.89 -66.38 23.86
C LEU A 27 -13.59 -65.56 23.65
N ILE A 28 -12.57 -65.78 24.49
CA ILE A 28 -11.23 -65.18 24.37
C ILE A 28 -10.19 -66.21 23.87
N GLU A 29 -10.58 -67.48 23.69
CA GLU A 29 -9.76 -68.52 23.03
C GLU A 29 -10.31 -68.91 21.63
N GLN A 30 -11.03 -68.01 20.96
CA GLN A 30 -11.44 -68.19 19.55
C GLN A 30 -11.40 -66.87 18.76
N SER A 31 -10.27 -66.18 18.82
CA SER A 31 -9.79 -65.39 17.67
C SER A 31 -8.29 -65.48 17.48
N GLU A 32 -7.67 -66.62 17.86
CA GLU A 32 -6.58 -67.15 17.05
C GLU A 32 -7.23 -67.62 15.73
N ASN A 33 -7.51 -66.65 14.86
CA ASN A 33 -7.63 -66.92 13.44
C ASN A 33 -6.20 -67.16 12.98
N THR A 34 -5.77 -68.41 13.03
CA THR A 34 -4.63 -68.91 12.30
C THR A 34 -4.94 -68.74 10.81
N ASP A 35 -4.65 -67.55 10.27
CA ASP A 35 -4.35 -67.44 8.86
C ASP A 35 -2.97 -68.07 8.67
N THR A 36 -2.98 -69.32 8.26
CA THR A 36 -1.77 -70.02 7.85
C THR A 36 -1.45 -69.63 6.42
N ASP A 37 -1.03 -68.38 6.24
CA ASP A 37 -0.03 -67.92 5.28
C ASP A 37 0.66 -66.71 5.92
N ASN A 38 1.60 -66.97 6.84
CA ASN A 38 2.36 -65.96 7.59
C ASN A 38 3.46 -65.34 6.70
N THR A 39 3.05 -64.74 5.59
CA THR A 39 3.88 -63.90 4.70
C THR A 39 3.33 -62.47 4.62
N ASP A 40 2.44 -62.09 5.55
CA ASP A 40 1.73 -60.80 5.59
C ASP A 40 1.63 -60.34 7.06
N LEU A 41 2.74 -60.49 7.79
CA LEU A 41 2.91 -59.83 9.08
C LEU A 41 3.38 -58.41 8.79
N ASP A 42 2.75 -57.42 9.40
CA ASP A 42 3.10 -55.99 9.33
C ASP A 42 3.21 -55.56 10.80
N THR A 43 4.45 -55.43 11.28
CA THR A 43 4.74 -55.33 12.71
C THR A 43 4.64 -53.91 13.26
N ASP A 44 4.89 -52.89 12.44
CA ASP A 44 4.80 -51.47 12.81
C ASP A 44 3.54 -50.75 12.26
N GLU A 45 2.71 -51.46 11.51
CA GLU A 45 1.38 -51.04 11.02
C GLU A 45 1.44 -49.89 10.00
N ASP A 46 2.50 -49.82 9.19
CA ASP A 46 2.72 -48.78 8.17
C ASP A 46 2.07 -49.12 6.80
N GLY A 47 1.60 -50.36 6.64
CA GLY A 47 0.97 -50.85 5.42
C GLY A 47 1.88 -51.61 4.46
N ILE A 48 3.14 -51.89 4.84
CA ILE A 48 4.05 -52.83 4.19
C ILE A 48 4.19 -54.08 5.08
N SER A 49 4.37 -55.26 4.48
CA SER A 49 4.64 -56.48 5.25
C SER A 49 6.13 -56.58 5.64
N ASP A 50 6.43 -57.14 6.80
CA ASP A 50 7.79 -57.41 7.30
C ASP A 50 8.66 -58.11 6.23
N ASP A 51 8.08 -59.06 5.47
CA ASP A 51 8.79 -59.79 4.41
C ASP A 51 9.16 -58.87 3.24
N ASP A 52 8.28 -57.94 2.85
CA ASP A 52 8.55 -56.95 1.80
C ASP A 52 9.55 -55.89 2.27
N GLU A 53 9.43 -55.40 3.51
CA GLU A 53 10.38 -54.46 4.10
C GLU A 53 11.80 -55.03 4.18
N ASN A 54 11.93 -56.29 4.63
CA ASN A 54 13.22 -56.99 4.62
C ASN A 54 13.81 -57.13 3.21
N ASN A 55 12.98 -57.21 2.16
CA ASN A 55 13.43 -57.28 0.77
C ASN A 55 13.83 -55.91 0.23
N ASP A 56 13.10 -54.86 0.59
CA ASP A 56 13.32 -53.48 0.13
C ASP A 56 14.43 -52.79 0.94
N GLY A 57 14.73 -53.28 2.15
CA GLY A 57 15.81 -52.83 3.01
C GLY A 57 15.37 -51.88 4.13
N THR A 58 14.07 -51.67 4.29
CA THR A 58 13.46 -50.90 5.40
C THR A 58 13.47 -51.70 6.72
N ASP A 59 13.18 -51.06 7.85
CA ASP A 59 13.19 -51.68 9.19
C ASP A 59 11.78 -52.09 9.63
N PRO A 60 11.44 -53.40 9.68
CA PRO A 60 10.10 -53.90 10.02
C PRO A 60 9.53 -53.57 11.40
N LEU A 61 10.25 -52.78 12.18
CA LEU A 61 9.86 -52.34 13.51
C LEU A 61 9.67 -50.84 13.59
N LYS A 62 9.78 -50.13 12.46
CA LYS A 62 9.84 -48.68 12.37
C LYS A 62 9.13 -48.21 11.09
N ALA A 63 7.88 -47.77 11.28
CA ALA A 63 6.98 -47.37 10.20
C ALA A 63 7.52 -46.30 9.24
N ASP A 64 8.49 -45.50 9.68
CA ASP A 64 9.24 -44.52 8.88
C ASP A 64 10.69 -44.98 9.06
N THR A 65 11.44 -45.39 8.04
CA THR A 65 12.78 -45.99 8.20
C THR A 65 13.89 -44.93 8.30
N ASP A 66 13.83 -43.84 7.55
CA ASP A 66 14.91 -42.85 7.45
C ASP A 66 14.77 -41.63 8.39
N ASN A 67 13.62 -41.50 9.06
CA ASN A 67 13.22 -40.46 10.03
C ASN A 67 12.90 -39.08 9.41
N ASP A 68 12.40 -39.01 8.18
CA ASP A 68 11.92 -37.75 7.62
C ASP A 68 10.49 -37.37 8.06
N GLY A 69 9.76 -38.30 8.67
CA GLY A 69 8.38 -38.11 9.13
C GLY A 69 7.30 -38.58 8.17
N VAL A 70 7.65 -39.31 7.11
CA VAL A 70 6.75 -40.07 6.24
C VAL A 70 6.92 -41.57 6.51
N ASP A 71 5.81 -42.30 6.58
CA ASP A 71 5.85 -43.75 6.76
C ASP A 71 6.25 -44.44 5.43
N ASP A 72 7.04 -45.52 5.49
CA ASP A 72 7.63 -46.23 4.33
C ASP A 72 6.54 -46.68 3.34
N GLY A 73 5.40 -47.14 3.87
CA GLY A 73 4.20 -47.47 3.11
C GLY A 73 3.62 -46.32 2.29
N ASP A 74 3.59 -45.11 2.85
CA ASP A 74 3.11 -43.93 2.17
C ASP A 74 4.14 -43.41 1.14
N GLU A 75 5.41 -43.44 1.47
CA GLU A 75 6.50 -43.13 0.53
C GLU A 75 6.48 -44.04 -0.70
N LYS A 76 6.38 -45.36 -0.50
CA LYS A 76 6.28 -46.33 -1.58
C LYS A 76 5.03 -46.12 -2.45
N LYS A 77 3.94 -45.63 -1.86
CA LYS A 77 2.71 -45.28 -2.59
C LYS A 77 2.87 -44.00 -3.41
N ASP A 78 3.54 -43.00 -2.86
CA ASP A 78 3.72 -41.69 -3.46
C ASP A 78 4.89 -41.68 -4.46
N GLY A 79 5.78 -42.68 -4.39
CA GLY A 79 6.90 -42.89 -5.31
C GLY A 79 8.24 -42.38 -4.80
N THR A 80 8.30 -41.91 -3.56
CA THR A 80 9.52 -41.50 -2.86
C THR A 80 10.33 -42.71 -2.36
N ASN A 81 11.49 -42.48 -1.76
CA ASN A 81 12.43 -43.52 -1.37
C ASN A 81 12.52 -43.69 0.16
N PRO A 82 11.94 -44.76 0.73
CA PRO A 82 11.91 -45.02 2.19
C PRO A 82 13.24 -45.17 2.93
N LEU A 83 14.35 -45.11 2.20
CA LEU A 83 15.71 -45.23 2.73
C LEU A 83 16.49 -43.92 2.62
N LYS A 84 15.85 -42.86 2.17
CA LYS A 84 16.48 -41.59 1.82
C LYS A 84 15.50 -40.45 2.11
N ALA A 85 15.74 -39.84 3.27
CA ALA A 85 14.94 -38.74 3.82
C ALA A 85 14.66 -37.55 2.89
N ASP A 86 15.42 -37.39 1.81
CA ASP A 86 15.31 -36.33 0.81
C ASP A 86 15.41 -37.07 -0.53
N THR A 87 14.31 -37.28 -1.24
CA THR A 87 14.24 -38.19 -2.39
C THR A 87 14.88 -37.59 -3.64
N ASP A 88 14.75 -36.30 -3.88
CA ASP A 88 15.17 -35.63 -5.11
C ASP A 88 16.51 -34.86 -5.01
N ASP A 89 17.16 -34.91 -3.85
CA ASP A 89 18.46 -34.31 -3.53
C ASP A 89 18.49 -32.76 -3.53
N ASP A 90 17.39 -32.10 -3.19
CA ASP A 90 17.30 -30.63 -3.15
C ASP A 90 17.70 -30.01 -1.78
N ASN A 91 17.96 -30.85 -0.77
CA ASN A 91 18.25 -30.54 0.64
C ASN A 91 17.05 -30.23 1.55
N ILE A 92 15.83 -30.54 1.13
CA ILE A 92 14.63 -30.61 1.97
C ILE A 92 14.25 -32.10 2.11
N ASP A 93 13.78 -32.48 3.31
CA ASP A 93 13.31 -33.84 3.53
C ASP A 93 11.86 -34.02 3.06
N ASP A 94 11.49 -35.23 2.57
CA ASP A 94 10.20 -35.47 1.90
C ASP A 94 9.02 -35.15 2.82
N GLY A 95 9.17 -35.39 4.11
CA GLY A 95 8.19 -35.06 5.13
C GLY A 95 7.97 -33.54 5.27
N THR A 96 9.04 -32.75 5.23
CA THR A 96 8.98 -31.29 5.21
C THR A 96 8.36 -30.77 3.92
N GLU A 97 8.73 -31.32 2.77
CA GLU A 97 8.15 -30.93 1.47
C GLU A 97 6.64 -31.19 1.41
N LYS A 98 6.20 -32.38 1.84
CA LYS A 98 4.75 -32.69 1.95
C LYS A 98 4.02 -31.73 2.89
N SER A 99 4.68 -31.24 3.93
CA SER A 99 4.11 -30.26 4.86
C SER A 99 4.03 -28.86 4.26
N ASP A 100 5.06 -28.45 3.53
CA ASP A 100 5.18 -27.12 2.92
C ASP A 100 4.40 -27.01 1.59
N GLY A 101 4.09 -28.15 0.96
CA GLY A 101 3.27 -28.26 -0.25
C GLY A 101 4.07 -28.38 -1.55
N THR A 102 5.40 -28.49 -1.46
CA THR A 102 6.31 -28.79 -2.57
C THR A 102 6.23 -30.28 -2.95
N ASP A 103 6.83 -30.66 -4.08
CA ASP A 103 6.79 -32.04 -4.61
C ASP A 103 8.10 -32.79 -4.31
N PRO A 104 8.12 -33.80 -3.41
CA PRO A 104 9.34 -34.55 -3.04
C PRO A 104 10.03 -35.35 -4.15
N LEU A 105 9.48 -35.32 -5.36
CA LEU A 105 10.03 -35.94 -6.55
C LEU A 105 10.56 -34.92 -7.56
N ASN A 106 10.46 -33.63 -7.25
CA ASN A 106 10.77 -32.54 -8.14
C ASN A 106 11.52 -31.42 -7.37
N PRO A 107 12.83 -31.28 -7.59
CA PRO A 107 13.67 -30.42 -6.75
C PRO A 107 13.52 -28.92 -7.04
N ASP A 108 12.52 -28.52 -7.85
CA ASP A 108 12.20 -27.17 -8.35
C ASP A 108 10.69 -27.16 -8.65
N SER A 109 9.88 -26.89 -7.62
CA SER A 109 8.43 -27.12 -7.57
C SER A 109 7.62 -26.14 -8.44
N ASP A 110 8.14 -24.96 -8.71
CA ASP A 110 7.47 -23.93 -9.52
C ASP A 110 8.10 -23.70 -10.91
N ASP A 111 9.12 -24.49 -11.26
CA ASP A 111 9.81 -24.53 -12.55
C ASP A 111 10.53 -23.21 -12.90
N ASP A 112 11.04 -22.47 -11.91
CA ASP A 112 11.69 -21.18 -12.11
C ASP A 112 13.21 -21.27 -12.37
N ASN A 113 13.79 -22.46 -12.23
CA ASN A 113 15.22 -22.84 -12.29
C ASN A 113 16.03 -22.58 -10.99
N VAL A 114 15.37 -22.37 -9.87
CA VAL A 114 15.93 -22.43 -8.52
C VAL A 114 15.33 -23.65 -7.83
N ASN A 115 16.13 -24.32 -7.01
CA ASN A 115 15.64 -25.49 -6.29
C ASN A 115 14.95 -25.07 -4.99
N ASP A 116 13.92 -25.79 -4.55
CA ASP A 116 13.11 -25.44 -3.37
C ASP A 116 13.98 -25.26 -2.12
N GLY A 117 14.95 -26.15 -1.91
CA GLY A 117 15.92 -26.04 -0.83
C GLY A 117 16.80 -24.79 -0.90
N VAL A 118 17.11 -24.28 -2.09
CA VAL A 118 17.84 -23.01 -2.27
C VAL A 118 16.92 -21.84 -1.98
N GLU A 119 15.70 -21.84 -2.52
CA GLU A 119 14.72 -20.78 -2.30
C GLU A 119 14.38 -20.60 -0.82
N LYS A 120 14.11 -21.70 -0.12
CA LYS A 120 13.87 -21.70 1.33
C LYS A 120 15.05 -21.16 2.14
N ASN A 121 16.28 -21.33 1.65
CA ASN A 121 17.48 -20.77 2.27
C ASN A 121 17.67 -19.29 1.95
N ASP A 122 17.34 -18.86 0.73
CA ASP A 122 17.47 -17.49 0.24
C ASP A 122 16.28 -16.61 0.72
N GLY A 123 15.16 -17.22 1.11
CA GLY A 123 13.98 -16.57 1.69
C GLY A 123 12.80 -16.39 0.73
N THR A 124 12.94 -16.87 -0.51
CA THR A 124 11.89 -16.91 -1.53
C THR A 124 10.92 -18.07 -1.29
N ASP A 125 9.80 -18.10 -2.02
CA ASP A 125 8.74 -19.10 -1.87
C ASP A 125 8.83 -20.16 -2.97
N PRO A 126 9.16 -21.44 -2.66
CA PRO A 126 9.30 -22.53 -3.65
C PRO A 126 8.08 -22.88 -4.50
N LEU A 127 6.95 -22.22 -4.23
CA LEU A 127 5.70 -22.39 -4.96
C LEU A 127 5.33 -21.13 -5.76
N ASN A 128 6.21 -20.14 -5.81
CA ASN A 128 6.00 -18.85 -6.42
C ASN A 128 7.19 -18.40 -7.26
N VAL A 129 7.02 -18.58 -8.57
CA VAL A 129 8.03 -18.28 -9.60
C VAL A 129 8.60 -16.85 -9.55
N ASP A 130 7.93 -15.88 -8.96
CA ASP A 130 8.32 -14.46 -8.96
C ASP A 130 8.00 -13.91 -7.56
N SER A 131 9.00 -13.90 -6.69
CA SER A 131 8.84 -13.70 -5.25
C SER A 131 8.49 -12.27 -4.85
N ASP A 132 8.86 -11.27 -5.66
CA ASP A 132 8.59 -9.84 -5.40
C ASP A 132 7.62 -9.18 -6.40
N ASP A 133 7.10 -9.94 -7.37
CA ASP A 133 6.11 -9.56 -8.37
C ASP A 133 6.60 -8.44 -9.34
N ASP A 134 7.91 -8.32 -9.58
CA ASP A 134 8.51 -7.27 -10.42
C ASP A 134 8.48 -7.60 -11.94
N GLY A 135 8.21 -8.88 -12.27
CA GLY A 135 8.14 -9.42 -13.63
C GLY A 135 9.36 -10.23 -14.07
N LEU A 136 10.34 -10.45 -13.21
CA LEU A 136 11.40 -11.45 -13.33
C LEU A 136 11.11 -12.63 -12.41
N ASN A 137 11.53 -13.82 -12.81
CA ASN A 137 11.48 -14.96 -11.89
C ASN A 137 12.77 -15.05 -11.07
N ASP A 138 12.72 -15.67 -9.89
CA ASP A 138 13.84 -15.70 -8.93
C ASP A 138 15.12 -16.28 -9.59
N GLY A 139 14.97 -17.25 -10.48
CA GLY A 139 16.05 -17.81 -11.31
C GLY A 139 16.64 -16.84 -12.34
N GLN A 140 15.84 -15.98 -12.96
CA GLN A 140 16.31 -14.91 -13.84
C GLN A 140 17.04 -13.85 -13.04
N GLU A 141 16.53 -13.48 -11.88
CA GLU A 141 17.13 -12.46 -11.03
C GLU A 141 18.52 -12.87 -10.55
N LYS A 142 18.65 -14.13 -10.10
CA LYS A 142 19.96 -14.74 -9.78
C LYS A 142 20.95 -14.67 -10.95
N THR A 143 20.47 -14.70 -12.19
CA THR A 143 21.29 -14.59 -13.41
C THR A 143 21.62 -13.14 -13.76
N ASN A 144 20.72 -12.20 -13.47
CA ASN A 144 20.89 -10.78 -13.72
C ASN A 144 21.55 -10.01 -12.55
N GLU A 145 21.87 -10.71 -11.46
CA GLU A 145 22.49 -10.14 -10.25
C GLU A 145 21.56 -9.17 -9.49
N THR A 146 20.25 -9.35 -9.62
CA THR A 146 19.20 -8.66 -8.85
C THR A 146 18.78 -9.48 -7.62
N ASP A 147 18.05 -8.86 -6.69
CA ASP A 147 17.60 -9.47 -5.42
C ASP A 147 16.13 -9.94 -5.53
N PRO A 148 15.84 -11.27 -5.51
CA PRO A 148 14.49 -11.83 -5.67
C PRO A 148 13.43 -11.45 -4.63
N LEU A 149 13.79 -10.60 -3.69
CA LEU A 149 12.91 -10.13 -2.61
C LEU A 149 12.72 -8.60 -2.65
N GLU A 150 13.31 -7.90 -3.62
CA GLU A 150 13.30 -6.45 -3.73
C GLU A 150 13.02 -6.03 -5.17
N GLU A 151 11.79 -5.55 -5.42
CA GLU A 151 11.26 -5.22 -6.76
C GLU A 151 12.07 -4.18 -7.57
N ASP A 152 13.06 -3.51 -6.96
CA ASP A 152 13.93 -2.46 -7.49
C ASP A 152 15.29 -2.55 -6.77
N THR A 153 16.21 -3.33 -7.34
CA THR A 153 17.48 -3.73 -6.69
C THR A 153 18.40 -2.54 -6.41
N ASP A 154 18.51 -1.59 -7.34
CA ASP A 154 19.39 -0.43 -7.18
C ASP A 154 18.70 0.78 -6.51
N GLY A 155 17.38 0.74 -6.42
CA GLY A 155 16.55 1.71 -5.73
C GLY A 155 16.36 3.01 -6.50
N ASP A 156 16.46 3.00 -7.82
CA ASP A 156 16.23 4.16 -8.67
C ASP A 156 14.78 4.41 -9.05
N GLY A 157 13.87 3.54 -8.63
CA GLY A 157 12.43 3.66 -8.79
C GLY A 157 11.86 2.94 -10.01
N VAL A 158 12.69 2.28 -10.81
CA VAL A 158 12.27 1.41 -11.92
C VAL A 158 12.38 -0.05 -11.46
N LEU A 159 11.38 -0.87 -11.80
CA LEU A 159 11.40 -2.30 -11.46
C LEU A 159 12.47 -3.03 -12.28
N ASP A 160 13.16 -4.01 -11.71
CA ASP A 160 14.27 -4.71 -12.38
C ASP A 160 13.80 -5.36 -13.71
N GLY A 161 12.62 -5.97 -13.72
CA GLY A 161 11.99 -6.52 -14.92
C GLY A 161 11.64 -5.47 -15.98
N THR A 162 11.30 -4.26 -15.54
CA THR A 162 11.07 -3.12 -16.45
C THR A 162 12.37 -2.64 -17.08
N GLU A 163 13.44 -2.60 -16.30
CA GLU A 163 14.77 -2.18 -16.77
C GLU A 163 15.34 -3.09 -17.85
N LEU A 164 15.25 -4.40 -17.67
CA LEU A 164 15.67 -5.35 -18.69
C LEU A 164 14.86 -5.19 -20.00
N THR A 165 13.58 -4.85 -19.89
CA THR A 165 12.74 -4.54 -21.05
C THR A 165 13.15 -3.24 -21.74
N ASP A 166 13.51 -2.23 -20.96
CA ASP A 166 13.95 -0.91 -21.43
C ASP A 166 15.43 -0.89 -21.86
N ASN A 167 16.17 -1.99 -21.64
CA ASN A 167 17.61 -2.14 -21.86
C ASN A 167 18.45 -1.18 -21.00
N THR A 168 18.00 -0.97 -19.77
CA THR A 168 18.77 -0.33 -18.71
C THR A 168 19.37 -1.40 -17.78
N ASP A 169 20.02 -1.00 -16.68
CA ASP A 169 20.85 -1.93 -15.88
C ASP A 169 20.32 -1.91 -14.45
N PRO A 170 19.65 -2.98 -13.99
CA PRO A 170 18.93 -3.00 -12.71
C PRO A 170 19.82 -2.98 -11.47
N THR A 171 21.14 -2.87 -11.66
CA THR A 171 22.12 -2.85 -10.58
C THR A 171 22.88 -1.54 -10.49
N GLU A 172 22.53 -0.54 -11.31
CA GLU A 172 23.27 0.71 -11.48
C GLU A 172 22.34 1.94 -11.47
N ASN A 173 22.27 2.62 -10.32
CA ASN A 173 21.36 3.75 -10.00
C ASN A 173 21.21 4.90 -11.03
N CYS A 174 22.09 5.00 -12.02
CA CYS A 174 22.07 6.03 -13.05
C CYS A 174 21.80 5.46 -14.45
N SER A 175 21.33 4.23 -14.52
CA SER A 175 20.98 3.50 -15.72
C SER A 175 19.49 3.24 -15.68
N PHE A 176 18.67 4.25 -16.01
CA PHE A 176 17.21 4.11 -16.05
C PHE A 176 16.56 5.00 -17.10
N LEU A 177 15.24 4.85 -17.25
CA LEU A 177 14.39 5.81 -17.95
C LEU A 177 13.47 6.50 -16.94
N LEU A 178 13.58 7.82 -16.82
CA LEU A 178 12.79 8.61 -15.86
C LEU A 178 11.27 8.39 -15.99
N ASN A 179 10.78 8.15 -17.21
CA ASN A 179 9.36 7.89 -17.46
C ASN A 179 8.91 6.46 -17.11
N SER A 180 9.83 5.59 -16.72
CA SER A 180 9.59 4.21 -16.29
C SER A 180 9.63 4.06 -14.77
N GLN A 181 9.97 5.13 -14.02
CA GLN A 181 9.88 5.12 -12.57
C GLN A 181 8.43 4.96 -12.11
N THR A 182 8.15 3.89 -11.38
CA THR A 182 6.79 3.55 -10.89
C THR A 182 6.75 3.26 -9.39
N VAL A 183 7.90 2.99 -8.78
CA VAL A 183 8.04 2.76 -7.33
C VAL A 183 8.81 3.89 -6.66
N THR A 184 8.96 3.81 -5.33
CA THR A 184 9.58 4.89 -4.55
C THR A 184 11.09 4.78 -4.59
N THR A 185 11.77 5.85 -4.97
CA THR A 185 13.24 5.90 -5.02
C THR A 185 13.89 5.80 -3.62
N SER A 186 15.04 5.13 -3.57
CA SER A 186 15.87 4.98 -2.38
C SER A 186 16.53 6.29 -1.93
N ASN A 187 16.99 6.34 -0.67
CA ASN A 187 17.73 7.52 -0.19
C ASN A 187 19.08 7.67 -0.88
N GLU A 188 19.70 6.54 -1.23
CA GLU A 188 20.95 6.41 -1.96
C GLU A 188 20.82 7.08 -3.33
N TRP A 189 19.80 6.70 -4.12
CA TRP A 189 19.52 7.34 -5.40
C TRP A 189 19.22 8.84 -5.25
N ASN A 190 18.40 9.21 -4.26
CA ASN A 190 17.97 10.60 -4.06
C ASN A 190 19.13 11.59 -3.84
N ILE A 191 20.26 11.14 -3.29
CA ILE A 191 21.43 12.00 -3.03
C ILE A 191 22.50 11.93 -4.13
N LEU A 192 22.37 11.03 -5.11
CA LEU A 192 23.25 10.95 -6.26
C LEU A 192 23.03 12.12 -7.22
N ASP A 193 24.03 12.33 -8.07
CA ASP A 193 24.09 13.34 -9.12
C ASP A 193 24.53 12.58 -10.38
N CYS A 194 23.55 11.98 -11.06
CA CYS A 194 23.81 11.01 -12.12
C CYS A 194 24.45 11.67 -13.35
N ASP A 195 24.04 12.88 -13.68
CA ASP A 195 24.56 13.63 -14.82
C ASP A 195 25.83 14.46 -14.51
N ASN A 196 26.20 14.57 -13.22
CA ASN A 196 27.35 15.31 -12.71
C ASN A 196 27.28 16.83 -12.95
N ASP A 197 26.09 17.41 -12.90
CA ASP A 197 25.88 18.85 -13.06
C ASP A 197 25.91 19.64 -11.73
N GLY A 198 25.91 18.93 -10.61
CA GLY A 198 25.98 19.48 -9.25
C GLY A 198 24.62 19.66 -8.57
N ILE A 199 23.54 19.22 -9.20
CA ILE A 199 22.21 19.04 -8.61
C ILE A 199 22.03 17.54 -8.34
N ASN A 200 21.30 17.19 -7.28
CA ASN A 200 21.03 15.77 -7.00
C ASN A 200 19.68 15.35 -7.60
N ASN A 201 19.55 14.05 -7.84
CA ASN A 201 18.41 13.46 -8.56
C ASN A 201 17.05 13.88 -7.95
N ILE A 202 16.92 13.89 -6.62
CA ILE A 202 15.65 14.27 -5.98
C ILE A 202 15.31 15.75 -6.17
N THR A 203 16.30 16.64 -6.22
CA THR A 203 16.06 18.06 -6.51
C THR A 203 15.63 18.23 -7.95
N GLU A 204 16.21 17.47 -8.87
CA GLU A 204 15.83 17.51 -10.28
C GLU A 204 14.40 17.04 -10.49
N VAL A 205 14.04 15.86 -9.98
CA VAL A 205 12.67 15.34 -10.05
C VAL A 205 11.66 16.32 -9.43
N ASN A 206 11.95 16.88 -8.25
CA ASN A 206 11.05 17.85 -7.60
C ASN A 206 10.90 19.15 -8.39
N THR A 207 11.94 19.54 -9.13
CA THR A 207 11.95 20.76 -9.93
C THR A 207 11.58 20.54 -11.40
N GLY A 208 11.26 19.30 -11.76
CA GLY A 208 10.79 18.89 -13.08
C GLY A 208 11.90 18.80 -14.14
N THR A 209 13.15 18.61 -13.72
CA THR A 209 14.28 18.31 -14.60
C THR A 209 14.63 16.82 -14.56
N ASP A 210 15.35 16.35 -15.57
CA ASP A 210 15.72 14.94 -15.77
C ASP A 210 17.11 14.64 -15.18
N PRO A 211 17.22 13.72 -14.19
CA PRO A 211 18.49 13.40 -13.53
C PRO A 211 19.61 12.86 -14.43
N LEU A 212 19.31 12.54 -15.68
CA LEU A 212 20.28 12.07 -16.67
C LEU A 212 20.71 13.18 -17.66
N VAL A 213 20.22 14.41 -17.51
CA VAL A 213 20.39 15.50 -18.47
C VAL A 213 21.13 16.72 -17.89
N VAL A 214 22.43 16.74 -18.19
CA VAL A 214 23.38 17.79 -17.81
C VAL A 214 22.87 19.23 -18.00
N ASN A 215 22.84 20.00 -16.91
CA ASN A 215 22.55 21.44 -16.88
C ASN A 215 21.18 21.80 -17.49
N GLU A 216 20.13 21.06 -17.14
CA GLU A 216 18.78 21.45 -17.50
C GLU A 216 18.35 22.76 -16.79
N GLU A 217 17.65 23.64 -17.51
CA GLU A 217 17.13 24.85 -16.88
C GLU A 217 15.90 24.49 -16.03
N ILE A 218 16.02 24.62 -14.71
CA ILE A 218 14.92 24.41 -13.77
C ILE A 218 13.71 25.30 -14.13
N VAL A 219 12.60 24.69 -14.57
CA VAL A 219 11.35 25.38 -14.87
C VAL A 219 10.55 25.55 -13.58
N LYS A 220 10.95 26.51 -12.75
CA LYS A 220 10.25 26.86 -11.52
C LYS A 220 8.80 27.29 -11.78
N SER A 221 7.90 26.94 -10.87
CA SER A 221 6.49 27.38 -10.97
C SER A 221 6.39 28.92 -11.09
N PRO A 222 5.60 29.46 -12.04
CA PRO A 222 5.51 30.90 -12.23
C PRO A 222 4.92 31.64 -11.01
N ILE A 223 4.23 30.92 -10.12
CA ILE A 223 3.63 31.46 -8.90
C ILE A 223 4.67 31.75 -7.80
N LEU A 224 5.90 31.25 -7.89
CA LEU A 224 6.89 31.45 -6.82
C LEU A 224 7.24 32.90 -6.59
N GLY A 225 7.60 33.24 -5.36
CA GLY A 225 7.98 34.59 -4.95
C GLY A 225 6.86 35.32 -4.19
N THR A 226 7.10 36.61 -3.92
CA THR A 226 6.17 37.44 -3.15
C THR A 226 5.23 38.20 -4.07
N TRP A 227 3.94 38.17 -3.73
CA TRP A 227 2.88 38.86 -4.43
C TRP A 227 2.24 39.86 -3.48
N SER A 228 2.04 41.09 -3.92
CA SER A 228 1.29 42.10 -3.18
C SER A 228 -0.16 42.15 -3.69
N LEU A 229 -1.12 42.21 -2.77
CA LEU A 229 -2.53 42.39 -3.09
C LEU A 229 -2.74 43.76 -3.76
N VAL A 230 -3.43 43.77 -4.90
CA VAL A 230 -3.82 45.00 -5.61
C VAL A 230 -5.32 45.24 -5.53
N SER A 231 -6.11 44.17 -5.62
CA SER A 231 -7.55 44.27 -5.44
C SER A 231 -8.17 42.96 -4.98
N ALA A 232 -9.21 43.07 -4.17
CA ALA A 232 -10.14 41.98 -3.86
C ALA A 232 -11.56 42.52 -4.04
N THR A 233 -12.32 41.99 -5.00
CA THR A 233 -13.64 42.53 -5.37
C THR A 233 -14.74 41.48 -5.45
N ILE A 234 -15.94 41.88 -5.09
CA ILE A 234 -17.20 41.16 -5.33
C ILE A 234 -18.14 42.15 -6.01
N ASP A 235 -18.42 41.97 -7.30
CA ASP A 235 -19.28 42.89 -8.06
C ASP A 235 -20.75 42.44 -8.10
N ASN A 236 -21.03 41.16 -7.82
CA ASN A 236 -22.36 40.55 -7.91
C ASN A 236 -22.72 39.81 -6.61
N GLY A 237 -22.52 40.47 -5.47
CA GLY A 237 -22.81 39.90 -4.16
C GLY A 237 -24.31 39.91 -3.86
N THR A 238 -24.84 38.80 -3.39
CA THR A 238 -26.21 38.69 -2.88
C THR A 238 -26.16 38.41 -1.39
N ALA A 239 -27.04 39.05 -0.62
CA ALA A 239 -27.17 38.75 0.80
C ALA A 239 -28.64 38.63 1.19
N SER A 240 -28.93 37.84 2.22
CA SER A 240 -30.28 37.75 2.76
C SER A 240 -30.29 37.64 4.27
N THR A 241 -31.29 38.26 4.89
CA THR A 241 -31.54 38.14 6.33
C THR A 241 -33.00 37.81 6.60
N VAL A 242 -33.29 37.19 7.74
CA VAL A 242 -34.64 36.83 8.16
C VAL A 242 -35.03 37.64 9.39
N VAL A 243 -36.08 38.45 9.25
CA VAL A 243 -36.66 39.24 10.35
C VAL A 243 -38.15 38.93 10.43
N ASN A 244 -38.64 38.54 11.62
CA ASN A 244 -40.04 38.17 11.84
C ASN A 244 -40.59 37.14 10.83
N ASN A 245 -39.78 36.12 10.50
CA ASN A 245 -40.15 35.04 9.56
C ASN A 245 -40.33 35.50 8.10
N GLN A 246 -39.85 36.70 7.75
CA GLN A 246 -39.80 37.23 6.41
C GLN A 246 -38.34 37.40 5.97
N THR A 247 -38.03 36.94 4.75
CA THR A 247 -36.70 37.09 4.14
C THR A 247 -36.58 38.42 3.41
N TYR A 248 -35.47 39.11 3.63
CA TYR A 248 -35.12 40.36 2.98
C TYR A 248 -33.84 40.15 2.16
N PRO A 249 -33.95 40.00 0.83
CA PRO A 249 -32.79 39.95 -0.04
C PRO A 249 -32.23 41.36 -0.27
N LEU A 250 -30.92 41.45 -0.46
CA LEU A 250 -30.22 42.65 -0.90
C LEU A 250 -29.04 42.27 -1.80
N GLU A 251 -28.68 43.18 -2.68
CA GLU A 251 -27.46 43.09 -3.49
C GLU A 251 -26.38 43.97 -2.84
N TYR A 252 -25.13 43.52 -2.90
CA TYR A 252 -23.98 44.25 -2.41
C TYR A 252 -22.80 44.13 -3.38
N THR A 253 -21.94 45.13 -3.34
CA THR A 253 -20.59 45.06 -3.87
C THR A 253 -19.59 45.18 -2.75
N ALA A 254 -18.41 44.58 -2.92
CA ALA A 254 -17.30 44.75 -2.01
C ALA A 254 -16.03 45.03 -2.80
N SER A 255 -15.19 45.94 -2.31
CA SER A 255 -13.87 46.22 -2.88
C SER A 255 -12.85 46.44 -1.77
N SER A 256 -11.60 46.07 -2.02
CA SER A 256 -10.50 46.41 -1.13
C SER A 256 -10.01 47.85 -1.33
N GLU A 257 -9.47 48.44 -0.28
CA GLU A 257 -8.66 49.65 -0.27
C GLU A 257 -7.52 49.52 0.76
N ASN A 258 -6.46 50.31 0.61
CA ASN A 258 -5.32 50.36 1.54
C ASN A 258 -4.68 48.97 1.75
N GLU A 259 -4.45 48.26 0.65
CA GLU A 259 -3.88 46.93 0.62
C GLU A 259 -2.43 46.95 1.11
N SER A 260 -2.16 46.22 2.19
CA SER A 260 -0.81 45.93 2.69
C SER A 260 -0.51 44.44 2.67
N SER A 261 -1.45 43.64 2.17
CA SER A 261 -1.39 42.20 2.19
C SER A 261 -0.42 41.66 1.15
N THR A 262 0.37 40.66 1.56
CA THR A 262 1.32 39.95 0.70
C THR A 262 1.16 38.44 0.85
N ALA A 263 1.52 37.70 -0.20
CA ALA A 263 1.59 36.25 -0.20
C ALA A 263 2.91 35.80 -0.83
N THR A 264 3.73 35.04 -0.09
CA THR A 264 5.00 34.50 -0.56
C THR A 264 4.88 33.00 -0.76
N PHE A 265 5.10 32.54 -2.00
CA PHE A 265 5.11 31.12 -2.36
C PHE A 265 6.56 30.61 -2.49
N THR A 266 6.85 29.49 -1.84
CA THR A 266 8.10 28.73 -1.97
C THR A 266 7.81 27.32 -2.47
N GLU A 267 8.78 26.71 -3.14
CA GLU A 267 8.84 25.27 -3.42
C GLU A 267 9.90 24.62 -2.52
N ASP A 268 9.83 23.29 -2.36
CA ASP A 268 10.78 22.46 -1.59
C ASP A 268 11.02 22.91 -0.13
N PRO A 269 9.97 22.95 0.72
CA PRO A 269 8.60 22.48 0.48
C PRO A 269 7.65 23.56 -0.04
N ASN A 270 6.55 23.12 -0.67
CA ASN A 270 5.47 23.98 -1.15
C ASN A 270 4.74 24.70 -0.01
N LYS A 271 5.20 25.91 0.34
CA LYS A 271 4.63 26.72 1.42
C LYS A 271 4.19 28.11 0.93
N ILE A 272 3.06 28.56 1.48
CA ILE A 272 2.57 29.94 1.32
C ILE A 272 2.60 30.64 2.67
N LEU A 273 3.24 31.80 2.73
CA LEU A 273 3.15 32.74 3.83
C LEU A 273 2.36 33.95 3.40
N SER A 274 1.16 34.10 3.95
CA SER A 274 0.22 35.17 3.65
C SER A 274 0.09 36.10 4.86
N THR A 275 0.36 37.39 4.68
CA THR A 275 0.38 38.39 5.76
C THR A 275 -0.30 39.69 5.36
N GLY A 276 -0.42 40.61 6.33
CA GLY A 276 -0.96 41.95 6.13
C GLY A 276 -2.49 42.00 6.10
N GLU A 277 -2.99 43.21 5.87
CA GLU A 277 -4.40 43.55 5.96
C GLU A 277 -4.83 44.45 4.79
N TYR A 278 -6.13 44.57 4.59
CA TYR A 278 -6.75 45.56 3.73
C TYR A 278 -8.05 46.06 4.35
N THR A 279 -8.57 47.16 3.83
CA THR A 279 -9.89 47.67 4.20
C THR A 279 -10.91 47.18 3.17
N THR A 280 -11.88 46.38 3.57
CA THR A 280 -13.02 46.02 2.73
C THR A 280 -14.08 47.12 2.81
N VAL A 281 -14.40 47.72 1.67
CA VAL A 281 -15.50 48.67 1.49
C VAL A 281 -16.69 47.93 0.90
N ILE A 282 -17.76 47.80 1.67
CA ILE A 282 -18.99 47.11 1.28
C ILE A 282 -20.05 48.17 0.96
N GLN A 283 -20.62 48.11 -0.23
CA GLN A 283 -21.73 48.98 -0.65
C GLN A 283 -22.97 48.15 -0.91
N PHE A 284 -24.11 48.59 -0.38
CA PHE A 284 -25.37 47.88 -0.59
C PHE A 284 -26.56 48.85 -0.57
N ASN A 285 -27.63 48.48 -1.28
CA ASN A 285 -28.90 49.20 -1.23
C ASN A 285 -29.89 48.42 -0.37
N PHE A 286 -30.43 49.07 0.66
CA PHE A 286 -31.47 48.48 1.49
C PHE A 286 -32.67 49.42 1.57
N LEU A 287 -33.85 48.93 1.16
CA LEU A 287 -35.11 49.68 1.14
C LEU A 287 -35.02 51.03 0.42
N GLY A 288 -34.26 51.09 -0.68
CA GLY A 288 -34.12 52.30 -1.50
C GLY A 288 -33.14 53.33 -0.96
N LYS A 289 -32.31 52.96 0.02
CA LYS A 289 -31.23 53.79 0.55
C LYS A 289 -29.89 53.07 0.40
N ASP A 290 -28.89 53.81 -0.06
CA ASP A 290 -27.52 53.31 -0.19
C ASP A 290 -26.78 53.39 1.15
N TYR A 291 -26.00 52.36 1.43
CA TYR A 291 -25.16 52.22 2.61
C TYR A 291 -23.74 51.88 2.19
N THR A 292 -22.78 52.32 3.00
CA THR A 292 -21.37 51.97 2.87
C THR A 292 -20.85 51.58 4.24
N GLU A 293 -20.28 50.39 4.34
CA GLU A 293 -19.64 49.88 5.54
C GLU A 293 -18.17 49.59 5.22
N THR A 294 -17.28 49.88 6.18
CA THR A 294 -15.84 49.62 6.02
C THR A 294 -15.36 48.73 7.15
N ILE A 295 -14.70 47.63 6.82
CA ILE A 295 -14.13 46.70 7.80
C ILE A 295 -12.67 46.43 7.48
N THR A 296 -11.82 46.34 8.49
CA THR A 296 -10.45 45.83 8.32
C THR A 296 -10.51 44.31 8.17
N SER A 297 -9.80 43.78 7.19
CA SER A 297 -9.78 42.35 6.85
C SER A 297 -8.34 41.88 6.72
N GLU A 298 -8.06 40.68 7.23
CA GLU A 298 -6.80 39.98 6.98
C GLU A 298 -6.69 39.58 5.51
N SER A 299 -5.48 39.21 5.07
CA SER A 299 -5.22 38.71 3.72
C SER A 299 -6.32 37.76 3.19
N PRO A 300 -6.73 37.90 1.92
CA PRO A 300 -7.72 37.02 1.34
C PRO A 300 -7.21 35.59 1.08
N LEU A 301 -5.89 35.35 1.21
CA LEU A 301 -5.25 34.03 1.11
C LEU A 301 -4.82 33.55 2.49
N THR A 302 -4.94 32.25 2.74
CA THR A 302 -4.50 31.61 3.99
C THR A 302 -3.07 31.13 3.90
N SER A 303 -2.30 31.23 4.99
CA SER A 303 -0.97 30.62 5.09
C SER A 303 -1.08 29.10 5.26
N GLY A 304 -0.12 28.35 4.74
CA GLY A 304 -0.15 26.89 4.80
C GLY A 304 0.67 26.20 3.72
N ASP A 305 0.27 24.99 3.38
CA ASP A 305 0.74 24.27 2.20
C ASP A 305 -0.03 24.72 0.96
N TRP A 306 0.61 24.67 -0.20
CA TRP A 306 -0.08 24.96 -1.46
C TRP A 306 0.16 23.87 -2.51
N ASN A 307 -0.82 23.71 -3.40
CA ASN A 307 -0.70 22.88 -4.58
C ASN A 307 -1.41 23.56 -5.77
N ILE A 308 -0.95 23.30 -6.99
CA ILE A 308 -1.65 23.71 -8.21
C ILE A 308 -2.02 22.45 -8.99
N ASN A 309 -3.33 22.23 -9.17
CA ASN A 309 -3.85 21.19 -10.03
C ASN A 309 -4.64 21.83 -11.18
N ASN A 310 -4.11 21.71 -12.40
CA ASN A 310 -4.62 22.37 -13.60
C ASN A 310 -4.74 23.91 -13.41
N ASN A 311 -5.97 24.41 -13.22
CA ASN A 311 -6.29 25.82 -13.03
C ASN A 311 -6.77 26.11 -11.60
N THR A 312 -6.54 25.22 -10.63
CA THR A 312 -6.94 25.39 -9.23
C THR A 312 -5.70 25.52 -8.36
N LEU A 313 -5.62 26.60 -7.59
CA LEU A 313 -4.72 26.77 -6.46
C LEU A 313 -5.43 26.30 -5.19
N GLU A 314 -4.88 25.27 -4.56
CA GLU A 314 -5.37 24.69 -3.31
C GLU A 314 -4.45 25.16 -2.18
N LEU A 315 -5.02 25.81 -1.16
CA LEU A 315 -4.30 26.27 0.02
C LEU A 315 -4.77 25.50 1.26
N ASN A 316 -3.89 24.68 1.82
CA ASN A 316 -4.17 23.88 3.01
C ASN A 316 -3.59 24.58 4.24
N ALA A 317 -4.44 25.35 4.92
CA ALA A 317 -4.11 25.88 6.24
C ALA A 317 -4.31 24.75 7.26
N ASN A 318 -3.24 24.37 7.97
CA ASN A 318 -3.16 23.20 8.85
C ASN A 318 -4.26 23.02 9.92
N GLU A 319 -5.26 23.91 10.04
CA GLU A 319 -6.36 23.78 10.99
C GLU A 319 -7.67 24.45 10.48
N ILE A 320 -8.38 23.87 9.50
CA ILE A 320 -9.87 23.94 9.31
C ILE A 320 -10.42 24.63 8.04
N VAL A 321 -9.64 25.21 7.12
CA VAL A 321 -10.19 25.68 5.82
C VAL A 321 -9.25 25.42 4.65
N ASP A 322 -9.67 24.54 3.74
CA ASP A 322 -9.08 24.41 2.41
C ASP A 322 -9.55 25.59 1.56
N GLY A 323 -8.63 26.48 1.20
CA GLY A 323 -8.89 27.57 0.29
C GLY A 323 -8.73 27.08 -1.15
N ASN A 324 -9.84 26.82 -1.84
CA ASN A 324 -9.82 26.50 -3.26
C ASN A 324 -10.03 27.76 -4.11
N TYR A 325 -9.07 28.07 -4.97
CA TYR A 325 -9.09 29.24 -5.84
C TYR A 325 -8.91 28.81 -7.30
N THR A 326 -9.81 29.22 -8.18
CA THR A 326 -9.58 29.11 -9.61
C THR A 326 -8.59 30.19 -10.05
N ILE A 327 -7.47 29.79 -10.63
CA ILE A 327 -6.51 30.68 -11.28
C ILE A 327 -7.16 31.16 -12.58
N ILE A 328 -7.50 32.45 -12.67
CA ILE A 328 -8.05 33.06 -13.89
C ILE A 328 -6.91 33.46 -14.84
N SER A 329 -5.79 33.93 -14.28
CA SER A 329 -4.59 34.30 -15.02
C SER A 329 -3.37 34.21 -14.12
N LEU A 330 -2.29 33.61 -14.62
CA LEU A 330 -0.98 33.60 -13.99
C LEU A 330 0.07 33.97 -15.04
N THR A 331 0.81 35.03 -14.76
CA THR A 331 1.90 35.57 -15.58
C THR A 331 3.10 35.86 -14.67
N GLU A 332 4.25 36.25 -15.23
CA GLU A 332 5.42 36.62 -14.44
C GLU A 332 5.19 37.79 -13.46
N THR A 333 4.16 38.62 -13.67
CA THR A 333 3.94 39.85 -12.86
C THR A 333 2.54 39.99 -12.31
N SER A 334 1.58 39.16 -12.72
CA SER A 334 0.19 39.23 -12.30
C SER A 334 -0.41 37.86 -12.05
N LEU A 335 -1.09 37.75 -10.91
CA LEU A 335 -1.86 36.59 -10.48
C LEU A 335 -3.30 37.04 -10.23
N VAL A 336 -4.26 36.39 -10.90
CA VAL A 336 -5.69 36.62 -10.72
C VAL A 336 -6.34 35.32 -10.27
N LEU A 337 -6.96 35.35 -9.09
CA LEU A 337 -7.62 34.22 -8.47
C LEU A 337 -9.12 34.51 -8.32
N GLN A 338 -9.92 33.45 -8.32
CA GLN A 338 -11.36 33.53 -8.09
C GLN A 338 -11.79 32.46 -7.08
N THR A 339 -12.65 32.81 -6.14
CA THR A 339 -13.27 31.85 -5.21
C THR A 339 -14.71 32.24 -4.89
N GLU A 340 -15.51 31.25 -4.48
CA GLU A 340 -16.90 31.48 -4.08
C GLU A 340 -16.97 31.83 -2.59
N VAL A 341 -17.61 32.96 -2.29
CA VAL A 341 -17.96 33.36 -0.94
C VAL A 341 -19.35 32.84 -0.65
N ASN A 342 -19.49 32.05 0.41
CA ASN A 342 -20.76 31.60 0.95
C ASN A 342 -20.65 31.52 2.47
N ARG A 343 -21.05 32.57 3.17
CA ARG A 343 -20.81 32.75 4.61
C ARG A 343 -22.00 33.42 5.30
N ILE A 344 -22.14 33.14 6.59
CA ILE A 344 -23.12 33.83 7.44
C ILE A 344 -22.36 34.84 8.29
N ILE A 345 -22.70 36.12 8.15
CA ILE A 345 -22.12 37.22 8.95
C ILE A 345 -23.13 37.62 10.02
N GLN A 346 -22.70 37.66 11.27
CA GLN A 346 -23.52 38.16 12.37
C GLN A 346 -23.24 39.65 12.58
N THR A 347 -24.21 40.51 12.26
CA THR A 347 -24.07 41.95 12.46
C THR A 347 -25.36 42.56 12.97
N GLY A 348 -25.28 43.49 13.93
CA GLY A 348 -26.45 44.19 14.47
C GLY A 348 -27.54 43.28 15.07
N GLY A 349 -27.20 42.05 15.46
CA GLY A 349 -28.15 41.07 16.01
C GLY A 349 -28.99 40.31 14.96
N VAL A 350 -28.61 40.38 13.68
CA VAL A 350 -29.19 39.58 12.60
C VAL A 350 -28.11 38.76 11.89
N ASP A 351 -28.48 37.57 11.45
CA ASP A 351 -27.65 36.74 10.58
C ASP A 351 -27.86 37.19 9.13
N LEU A 352 -26.76 37.42 8.42
CA LEU A 352 -26.74 37.78 7.01
C LEU A 352 -26.06 36.66 6.22
N ASP A 353 -26.83 35.88 5.46
CA ASP A 353 -26.32 34.87 4.54
C ASP A 353 -25.83 35.60 3.28
N THR A 354 -24.51 35.67 3.08
CA THR A 354 -23.86 36.37 1.97
C THR A 354 -23.26 35.39 0.98
N LYS A 355 -23.54 35.62 -0.30
CA LYS A 355 -23.03 34.83 -1.44
C LYS A 355 -22.45 35.74 -2.50
N GLY A 356 -21.41 35.29 -3.17
CA GLY A 356 -20.86 35.99 -4.33
C GLY A 356 -19.52 35.42 -4.76
N THR A 357 -19.03 35.90 -5.89
CA THR A 357 -17.73 35.49 -6.41
C THR A 357 -16.70 36.55 -6.06
N LEU A 358 -15.66 36.16 -5.31
CA LEU A 358 -14.53 37.01 -4.97
C LEU A 358 -13.44 36.85 -6.04
N VAL A 359 -13.03 37.97 -6.64
CA VAL A 359 -11.88 38.04 -7.55
C VAL A 359 -10.74 38.75 -6.84
N ILE A 360 -9.58 38.11 -6.78
CA ILE A 360 -8.37 38.61 -6.12
C ILE A 360 -7.32 38.85 -7.20
N THR A 361 -6.79 40.06 -7.28
CA THR A 361 -5.68 40.41 -8.16
C THR A 361 -4.45 40.76 -7.32
N MET A 362 -3.35 40.11 -7.63
CA MET A 362 -2.05 40.36 -7.02
C MET A 362 -1.00 40.64 -8.08
N ILE A 363 0.04 41.39 -7.70
CA ILE A 363 1.21 41.66 -8.54
C ILE A 363 2.47 41.15 -7.88
N LYS A 364 3.42 40.67 -8.68
CA LYS A 364 4.69 40.15 -8.17
C LYS A 364 5.58 41.30 -7.71
N GLU A 365 6.19 41.17 -6.53
CA GLU A 365 7.24 42.09 -6.07
C GLU A 365 8.50 41.88 -6.92
N GLN A 366 9.18 42.99 -7.24
CA GLN A 366 10.39 42.99 -8.08
C GLN A 366 11.64 42.65 -7.29
#